data_AF-A0A1B8P3D1-F1
#
_entry.id   AF-A0A1B8P3D1-F1
#
_cell.length_a   1.000
_cell.length_b   1.000
_cell.length_c   1.000
_cell.angle_alpha   90.00
_cell.angle_beta   90.00
_cell.angle_gamma   90.00
#
_symmetry.space_group_name_H-M   'P 1'
#
loop_
_entity.id
_entity.type
_entity.pdbx_description
1 polymer ?
#
loop_
_entity_poly.entity_id
_entity_poly.type
_entity_poly.pdbx_seq_one_letter_code
_entity_poly.pdbx_strand_id
1 'polypeptide(L)'
;MFAVISMEPDMSMGNWLLITLTAGVGGSLLSVGSAAGVALMGQARGIYTFASHMRWAPVIALGYVASVVVHLMINADSFAIFH
;
A
#
# COMPACT_ATOMS: atom_id res chain seq x y z
N MET A 1 -9.93 4.89 5.30
CA MET A 1 -10.40 5.79 4.23
C MET A 1 -11.60 6.64 4.62
N PHE A 2 -12.61 6.11 5.33
CA PHE A 2 -13.80 6.90 5.72
C PHE A 2 -13.47 8.27 6.35
N ALA A 3 -12.60 8.31 7.37
CA ALA A 3 -12.23 9.56 8.05
C ALA A 3 -11.59 10.61 7.13
N VAL A 4 -10.82 10.19 6.12
CA VAL A 4 -10.16 11.12 5.18
C VAL A 4 -11.19 11.69 4.19
N ILE A 5 -12.12 10.86 3.70
CA ILE A 5 -13.20 11.31 2.81
C ILE A 5 -14.12 12.30 3.55
N SER A 6 -14.42 12.05 4.82
CA SER A 6 -15.27 12.93 5.64
C SER A 6 -14.64 14.28 5.98
N MET A 7 -13.33 14.45 5.82
CA MET A 7 -12.65 15.74 6.02
C MET A 7 -12.76 16.67 4.80
N GLU A 8 -13.27 16.19 3.66
CA GLU A 8 -13.35 16.90 2.39
C GLU A 8 -12.05 17.68 2.04
N PRO A 9 -10.86 17.04 2.08
CA PRO A 9 -9.61 17.75 1.86
C PRO A 9 -9.45 18.09 0.37
N ASP A 10 -9.00 19.31 0.08
CA ASP A 10 -8.60 19.71 -1.27
C ASP A 10 -7.26 19.05 -1.63
N MET A 11 -7.33 17.98 -2.42
CA MET A 11 -6.17 17.18 -2.84
C MET A 11 -6.24 16.93 -4.33
N SER A 12 -5.10 17.07 -5.01
CA SER A 12 -4.98 16.70 -6.42
C SER A 12 -5.27 15.21 -6.64
N MET A 13 -5.66 14.86 -7.87
CA MET A 13 -5.93 13.47 -8.24
C MET A 13 -4.72 12.56 -7.95
N GLY A 14 -3.50 13.05 -8.20
CA GLY A 14 -2.27 12.32 -7.91
C GLY A 14 -2.14 11.95 -6.43
N ASN A 15 -2.48 12.86 -5.52
CA ASN A 15 -2.45 12.58 -4.09
C ASN A 15 -3.51 11.55 -3.67
N TRP A 16 -4.71 11.58 -4.27
CA TRP A 16 -5.74 10.56 -4.03
C TRP A 16 -5.31 9.16 -4.48
N LEU A 17 -4.70 9.08 -5.67
CA LEU A 17 -4.16 7.82 -6.19
C LEU A 17 -2.99 7.32 -5.34
N LEU A 18 -2.10 8.22 -4.91
CA LEU A 18 -0.95 7.89 -4.06
C LEU A 18 -1.40 7.34 -2.70
N ILE A 19 -2.38 7.96 -2.03
CA ILE A 19 -2.91 7.44 -0.76
C ILE A 19 -3.55 6.06 -0.96
N THR A 20 -4.31 5.89 -2.04
CA THR A 20 -4.95 4.61 -2.34
C THR A 20 -3.91 3.51 -2.59
N LEU A 21 -2.86 3.82 -3.36
CA LEU A 21 -1.74 2.91 -3.61
C LEU A 21 -1.00 2.56 -2.32
N THR A 22 -0.63 3.55 -1.52
CA THR A 22 0.16 3.35 -0.30
C THR A 22 -0.63 2.62 0.78
N ALA A 23 -1.93 2.92 0.95
CA ALA A 23 -2.80 2.20 1.84
C ALA A 23 -3.02 0.74 1.37
N GLY A 24 -3.19 0.52 0.07
CA GLY A 24 -3.38 -0.82 -0.50
C GLY A 24 -2.13 -1.69 -0.41
N VAL A 25 -1.02 -1.23 -0.98
CA VAL A 25 0.24 -1.99 -1.04
C VAL A 25 0.92 -2.05 0.32
N GLY A 26 0.88 -0.96 1.10
CA GLY A 26 1.51 -0.87 2.42
C GLY A 26 0.99 -1.90 3.41
N GLY A 27 -0.28 -2.31 3.30
CA GLY A 27 -0.86 -3.39 4.13
C GLY A 27 -0.09 -4.72 4.04
N SER A 28 0.56 -5.00 2.92
CA SER A 28 1.32 -6.24 2.72
C SER A 28 2.66 -6.27 3.45
N LEU A 29 3.14 -5.15 4.03
CA LEU A 29 4.44 -5.10 4.71
C LEU A 29 4.54 -6.02 5.94
N LEU A 30 3.45 -6.19 6.68
CA LEU A 30 3.43 -6.97 7.92
C LEU A 30 2.69 -8.32 7.81
N SER A 31 2.26 -8.76 6.63
CA SER A 31 1.37 -9.92 6.40
C SER A 31 -0.03 -9.78 7.02
N VAL A 32 -0.14 -9.44 8.31
CA VAL A 32 -1.40 -9.18 9.02
C VAL A 32 -2.10 -7.89 8.56
N GLY A 33 -1.37 -6.97 7.92
CA GLY A 33 -1.94 -5.75 7.38
C GLY A 33 -2.75 -5.95 6.08
N SER A 34 -2.86 -7.18 5.58
CA SER A 34 -3.64 -7.52 4.39
C SER A 34 -4.51 -8.75 4.60
N ALA A 35 -5.78 -8.67 4.19
CA ALA A 35 -6.73 -9.79 4.30
C ALA A 35 -6.22 -11.06 3.58
N ALA A 36 -5.54 -10.90 2.45
CA ALA A 36 -4.93 -12.01 1.72
C ALA A 36 -3.79 -12.66 2.53
N GLY A 37 -2.97 -11.86 3.21
CA GLY A 37 -1.88 -12.36 4.06
C GLY A 37 -2.41 -13.15 5.26
N VAL A 38 -3.44 -12.62 5.94
CA VAL A 38 -4.12 -13.31 7.05
C VAL A 38 -4.77 -14.62 6.58
N ALA A 39 -5.46 -14.61 5.44
CA ALA A 39 -6.06 -15.80 4.85
C ALA A 39 -4.99 -16.86 4.52
N LEU A 40 -3.87 -16.46 3.89
CA LEU A 40 -2.77 -17.36 3.56
C LEU A 40 -2.15 -17.96 4.83
N MET A 41 -1.93 -17.17 5.88
CA MET A 41 -1.42 -17.69 7.16
C MET A 41 -2.39 -18.71 7.80
N GLY A 42 -3.69 -18.51 7.66
CA GLY A 42 -4.70 -19.47 8.13
C GLY A 42 -4.74 -20.77 7.32
N GLN A 43 -4.53 -20.69 6.00
CA GLN A 43 -4.59 -21.86 5.11
C GLN A 43 -3.28 -22.65 5.06
N ALA A 44 -2.12 -21.99 5.11
CA ALA A 44 -0.82 -22.60 4.88
C ALA A 44 -0.24 -23.34 6.11
N ARG A 45 -1.02 -23.54 7.18
CA ARG A 45 -0.74 -24.34 8.39
C ARG A 45 0.75 -24.55 8.71
N GLY A 46 1.44 -23.47 9.10
CA GLY A 46 2.83 -23.51 9.58
C GLY A 46 3.91 -23.32 8.51
N ILE A 47 3.56 -23.36 7.21
CA ILE A 47 4.49 -23.06 6.10
C ILE A 47 4.65 -21.54 5.96
N TYR A 48 3.54 -20.81 6.03
CA TYR A 48 3.53 -19.35 5.96
C TYR A 48 3.06 -18.76 7.30
N THR A 49 3.98 -18.10 7.99
CA THR A 49 3.80 -17.47 9.31
C THR A 49 4.25 -16.01 9.28
N PHE A 50 3.83 -15.23 10.27
CA PHE A 50 4.28 -13.84 10.42
C PHE A 50 5.81 -13.70 10.44
N ALA A 51 6.51 -14.55 11.18
CA ALA A 51 7.98 -14.55 11.25
C ALA A 51 8.63 -14.87 9.89
N SER A 52 8.08 -15.84 9.16
CA SER A 52 8.55 -16.18 7.81
C SER A 52 8.33 -15.02 6.82
N HIS A 53 7.24 -14.27 6.96
CA HIS A 53 6.97 -13.08 6.15
C HIS A 53 7.92 -11.94 6.48
N MET A 54 8.18 -11.71 7.77
CA MET A 54 9.11 -10.68 8.24
C MET A 54 10.54 -10.89 7.72
N ARG A 55 10.97 -12.14 7.49
CA ARG A 55 12.23 -12.44 6.83
C ARG A 55 12.30 -11.87 5.40
N TRP A 56 11.16 -11.79 4.71
CA TRP A 56 11.03 -11.24 3.36
C TRP A 56 10.57 -9.78 3.34
N ALA A 57 10.26 -9.18 4.49
CA ALA A 57 9.82 -7.79 4.59
C ALA A 57 10.74 -6.79 3.87
N PRO A 58 12.09 -6.93 3.85
CA PRO A 58 12.95 -6.02 3.10
C PRO A 58 12.68 -6.05 1.58
N VAL A 59 12.44 -7.22 1.01
CA VAL A 59 12.14 -7.38 -0.43
C VAL A 59 10.75 -6.81 -0.74
N ILE A 60 9.78 -7.02 0.15
CA ILE A 60 8.43 -6.48 0.02
C ILE A 60 8.45 -4.95 0.15
N ALA A 61 9.22 -4.42 1.09
CA ALA A 61 9.43 -2.99 1.26
C ALA A 61 10.08 -2.35 0.02
N LEU A 62 11.02 -3.04 -0.63
CA LEU A 62 11.58 -2.59 -1.90
C LEU A 62 10.48 -2.49 -2.97
N GLY A 63 9.60 -3.49 -3.07
CA GLY A 63 8.43 -3.44 -3.97
C GLY A 63 7.48 -2.27 -3.66
N TYR A 64 7.25 -1.97 -2.39
CA TYR A 64 6.47 -0.80 -1.95
C TYR A 64 7.12 0.52 -2.37
N VAL A 65 8.44 0.67 -2.16
CA VAL A 65 9.16 1.88 -2.59
C VAL A 65 9.13 2.00 -4.12
N ALA A 66 9.37 0.90 -4.83
CA ALA A 66 9.32 0.87 -6.28
C ALA A 66 7.94 1.27 -6.82
N SER A 67 6.84 0.79 -6.21
CA SER A 67 5.49 1.17 -6.65
C SER A 67 5.22 2.66 -6.45
N VAL A 68 5.68 3.25 -5.33
CA VAL A 68 5.57 4.70 -5.08
C VAL A 68 6.37 5.50 -6.11
N VAL A 69 7.63 5.11 -6.38
CA VAL A 69 8.48 5.81 -7.36
C VAL A 69 7.85 5.76 -8.74
N VAL A 70 7.42 4.57 -9.19
CA VAL A 70 6.77 4.39 -10.49
C VAL A 70 5.47 5.20 -10.56
N HIS A 71 4.69 5.24 -9.48
CA HIS A 71 3.48 6.05 -9.43
C HIS A 71 3.77 7.54 -9.61
N LEU A 72 4.77 8.09 -8.90
CA LEU A 72 5.18 9.48 -9.03
C LEU A 72 5.67 9.81 -10.45
N MET A 73 6.40 8.89 -11.09
CA MET A 73 6.89 9.06 -12.45
C MET A 73 5.76 9.05 -13.49
N ILE A 74 4.84 8.08 -13.40
CA ILE A 74 3.76 7.93 -14.40
C ILE A 74 2.67 8.99 -14.22
N ASN A 75 2.43 9.43 -12.99
CA ASN A 75 1.31 10.32 -12.66
C ASN A 75 1.75 11.76 -12.36
N ALA A 76 2.96 12.15 -12.78
CA ALA A 76 3.55 13.46 -12.47
C ALA A 76 2.58 14.64 -12.73
N ASP A 77 1.88 14.61 -13.87
CA ASP A 77 0.95 15.67 -14.27
C ASP A 77 -0.33 15.73 -13.40
N SER A 78 -0.70 14.62 -12.76
CA SER A 78 -1.91 14.54 -11.93
C SER A 78 -1.75 15.16 -10.55
N PHE A 79 -0.53 15.57 -10.18
CA PHE A 79 -0.24 16.20 -8.88
C PHE A 79 -0.57 17.69 -8.87
N ALA A 80 -0.75 18.32 -10.04
CA ALA A 80 -1.22 19.70 -10.12
C ALA A 80 -2.69 19.78 -9.66
N ILE A 81 -2.99 20.74 -8.78
CA ILE A 81 -4.36 21.13 -8.45
C ILE A 81 -4.75 22.16 -9.52
N PHE A 82 -5.50 21.73 -10.55
CA PHE A 82 -6.09 22.67 -11.50
C PHE A 82 -7.29 23.31 -10.81
N HIS A 83 -7.18 24.61 -10.53
CA HIS A 83 -8.30 25.47 -10.11
C HIS A 83 -9.18 25.84 -11.31
#